data_AF-A0A7J2ISF9-F1
#
_entry.id   AF-A0A7J2ISF9-F1
#
_cell.length_a   1.000
_cell.length_b   1.000
_cell.length_c   1.000
_cell.angle_alpha   90.00
_cell.angle_beta   90.00
_cell.angle_gamma   90.00
#
_symmetry.space_group_name_H-M   'P 1'
#
loop_
_entity.id
_entity.type
_entity.pdbx_description
1 polymer ?
#
loop_
_entity_poly.entity_id
_entity_poly.type
_entity_poly.pdbx_seq_one_letter_code
_entity_poly.pdbx_strand_id
1 'polypeptide(L)'
;MSLDVYERLQQGFDAVSLTMEDVVKKDLTWKYLSTFLYDEGPVESEKWIVVPEFFLFSIALSLYKRRIKTILLLDSTREHSYSISSIPEWYRNFFAQRRFSNLVYFFGSDFENIREALEVPQLKLDLRNIIESNFFPLALKANLPIHREMDERRLSQINNLESLSSFIIDFMRPPTLKEELKKELSSVSVERIGSHVISSLTLIFNPGAAMGKGLAYAFKFVRIVGKMESEEYRKFAKQWKENIEKFFNKEALSKIVGESNLDEAKKKLEEENLLVIISDGFRNLHNTFIPILLENLLTDVKEVALLFDSITFMDRYDFFLKWLINKVENREISLGAIAPTMGEFSERFNGFFEKLISEKAIFFDLSSKFMRILFRRRPATEEAWVVKHLYKIKELGEKGDIAFVFYNSTSPVKWRFVRPSLLTKIKRKLFGR
;
A
#
# COMPACT_ATOMS: atom_id res chain seq x y z
N MET A 1 16.69 16.02 13.90
CA MET A 1 16.67 16.49 12.49
C MET A 1 17.20 17.92 12.43
N SER A 2 18.02 18.27 11.44
CA SER A 2 18.52 19.65 11.28
C SER A 2 17.42 20.59 10.75
N LEU A 3 17.55 21.89 11.02
CA LEU A 3 16.62 22.92 10.50
C LEU A 3 16.60 22.91 8.95
N ASP A 4 17.75 22.68 8.32
CA ASP A 4 17.88 22.55 6.87
C ASP A 4 16.98 21.45 6.27
N VAL A 5 17.02 20.24 6.84
CA VAL A 5 16.20 19.11 6.36
C VAL A 5 14.71 19.42 6.54
N TYR A 6 14.34 20.04 7.66
CA TYR A 6 12.96 20.45 7.92
C TYR A 6 12.44 21.41 6.85
N GLU A 7 13.21 22.45 6.52
CA GLU A 7 12.86 23.45 5.51
C GLU A 7 12.78 22.83 4.11
N ARG A 8 13.74 21.96 3.75
CA ARG A 8 13.75 21.27 2.45
C ARG A 8 12.55 20.34 2.27
N LEU A 9 12.12 19.63 3.31
CA LEU A 9 10.89 18.83 3.29
C LEU A 9 9.65 19.70 3.08
N GLN A 10 9.56 20.83 3.81
CA GLN A 10 8.44 21.76 3.68
C GLN A 10 8.36 22.36 2.26
N GLN A 11 9.50 22.80 1.71
CA GLN A 11 9.57 23.32 0.34
C GLN A 11 9.19 22.27 -0.71
N GLY A 12 9.64 21.02 -0.51
CA GLY A 12 9.27 19.90 -1.37
C GLY A 12 7.77 19.63 -1.35
N PHE A 13 7.16 19.61 -0.16
CA PHE A 13 5.73 19.45 0.00
C PHE A 13 4.93 20.55 -0.70
N ASP A 14 5.32 21.81 -0.52
CA ASP A 14 4.62 22.95 -1.12
C ASP A 14 4.73 22.92 -2.66
N ALA A 15 5.88 22.50 -3.21
CA ALA A 15 6.06 22.32 -4.65
C ALA A 15 5.15 21.22 -5.23
N VAL A 16 5.03 20.08 -4.54
CA VAL A 16 4.14 18.98 -4.93
C VAL A 16 2.67 19.41 -4.81
N SER A 17 2.29 20.05 -3.71
CA SER A 17 0.93 20.54 -3.44
C SER A 17 0.43 21.46 -4.54
N LEU A 18 1.22 22.46 -4.91
CA LEU A 18 0.89 23.39 -6.00
C LEU A 18 0.69 22.67 -7.33
N THR A 19 1.42 21.58 -7.57
CA THR A 19 1.32 20.82 -8.81
C THR A 19 0.09 19.92 -8.80
N MET A 20 -0.20 19.26 -7.69
CA MET A 20 -1.36 18.38 -7.54
C MET A 20 -2.69 19.14 -7.58
N GLU A 21 -2.75 20.38 -7.09
CA GLU A 21 -3.96 21.23 -7.23
C GLU A 21 -4.40 21.39 -8.70
N ASP A 22 -3.46 21.43 -9.65
CA ASP A 22 -3.77 21.50 -11.09
C ASP A 22 -4.19 20.15 -11.69
N VAL A 23 -3.67 19.05 -11.14
CA VAL A 23 -3.94 17.68 -11.60
C VAL A 23 -5.34 17.23 -11.15
N VAL A 24 -5.71 17.57 -9.91
CA VAL A 24 -6.97 17.17 -9.25
C VAL A 24 -8.10 18.19 -9.52
N LYS A 25 -8.05 19.00 -10.58
CA LYS A 25 -9.02 20.11 -10.83
C LYS A 25 -10.50 19.78 -10.54
N LYS A 26 -11.16 20.74 -9.88
CA LYS A 26 -12.59 20.98 -9.50
C LYS A 26 -13.49 19.87 -8.90
N ASP A 27 -13.30 18.57 -9.09
CA ASP A 27 -14.27 17.58 -8.60
C ASP A 27 -13.74 16.12 -8.53
N LEU A 28 -14.52 15.24 -7.88
CA LEU A 28 -14.37 13.77 -7.92
C LEU A 28 -14.96 13.16 -9.21
N THR A 29 -14.87 13.82 -10.36
CA THR A 29 -15.34 13.17 -11.61
C THR A 29 -14.53 11.94 -11.97
N TRP A 30 -13.35 11.79 -11.35
CA TRP A 30 -12.44 10.69 -11.59
C TRP A 30 -12.74 9.49 -10.69
N LYS A 31 -12.64 8.31 -11.29
CA LYS A 31 -12.68 6.99 -10.67
C LYS A 31 -11.30 6.56 -10.20
N TYR A 32 -10.27 6.79 -11.02
CA TYR A 32 -8.89 6.37 -10.73
C TYR A 32 -7.89 7.51 -10.90
N LEU A 33 -7.02 7.69 -9.91
CA LEU A 33 -5.86 8.59 -9.95
C LEU A 33 -4.64 7.91 -9.30
N SER A 34 -3.77 7.30 -10.11
CA SER A 34 -2.66 6.51 -9.56
C SER A 34 -1.29 7.09 -9.86
N THR A 35 -0.41 7.08 -8.88
CA THR A 35 1.00 7.47 -8.98
C THR A 35 1.85 6.21 -9.02
N PHE A 36 2.72 6.12 -10.03
CA PHE A 36 3.61 5.00 -10.24
C PHE A 36 5.06 5.44 -10.10
N LEU A 37 5.79 4.63 -9.36
CA LEU A 37 7.20 4.80 -9.04
C LEU A 37 7.90 3.47 -9.38
N TYR A 38 9.19 3.51 -9.70
CA TYR A 38 9.98 2.27 -9.73
C TYR A 38 10.17 1.78 -8.29
N ASP A 39 10.91 2.53 -7.47
CA ASP A 39 11.07 2.29 -6.04
C ASP A 39 10.33 3.35 -5.18
N GLU A 40 10.52 3.29 -3.88
CA GLU A 40 9.88 4.16 -2.89
C GLU A 40 10.82 5.24 -2.36
N GLY A 41 11.93 5.50 -3.06
CA GLY A 41 12.96 6.42 -2.60
C GLY A 41 12.52 7.89 -2.68
N PRO A 42 13.11 8.76 -1.83
CA PRO A 42 12.94 10.20 -1.93
C PRO A 42 13.73 10.77 -3.12
N VAL A 43 13.30 11.93 -3.61
CA VAL A 43 14.12 12.78 -4.47
C VAL A 43 14.71 13.91 -3.64
N GLU A 44 16.04 13.99 -3.61
CA GLU A 44 16.78 14.95 -2.80
C GLU A 44 17.52 15.99 -3.65
N SER A 45 17.47 17.24 -3.23
CA SER A 45 18.27 18.34 -3.78
C SER A 45 18.72 19.29 -2.70
N GLU A 46 19.62 20.21 -3.02
CA GLU A 46 20.01 21.29 -2.11
C GLU A 46 18.82 22.16 -1.65
N LYS A 47 17.72 22.19 -2.43
CA LYS A 47 16.57 23.08 -2.16
C LYS A 47 15.37 22.37 -1.55
N TRP A 48 15.14 21.12 -1.90
CA TRP A 48 13.96 20.39 -1.43
C TRP A 48 14.22 18.90 -1.28
N ILE A 49 13.39 18.27 -0.46
CA ILE A 49 13.27 16.81 -0.35
C ILE A 49 11.82 16.48 -0.66
N VAL A 50 11.59 15.57 -1.60
CA VAL A 50 10.24 15.08 -1.92
C VAL A 50 10.15 13.59 -1.72
N VAL A 51 9.19 13.19 -0.90
CA VAL A 51 8.86 11.80 -0.62
C VAL A 51 7.54 11.42 -1.32
N PRO A 52 7.33 10.14 -1.65
CA PRO A 52 6.09 9.64 -2.28
C PRO A 52 4.81 10.09 -1.57
N GLU A 53 4.79 10.08 -0.25
CA GLU A 53 3.63 10.40 0.59
C GLU A 53 3.10 11.81 0.34
N PHE A 54 3.98 12.74 -0.08
CA PHE A 54 3.60 14.12 -0.39
C PHE A 54 2.55 14.21 -1.49
N PHE A 55 2.51 13.25 -2.43
CA PHE A 55 1.50 13.22 -3.47
C PHE A 55 0.11 12.92 -2.89
N LEU A 56 -0.01 11.91 -2.03
CA LEU A 56 -1.28 11.59 -1.39
C LEU A 56 -1.73 12.67 -0.41
N PHE A 57 -0.81 13.23 0.39
CA PHE A 57 -1.13 14.37 1.25
C PHE A 57 -1.63 15.58 0.47
N SER A 58 -0.99 15.88 -0.66
CA SER A 58 -1.38 16.99 -1.52
C SER A 58 -2.78 16.80 -2.10
N ILE A 59 -3.10 15.56 -2.53
CA ILE A 59 -4.44 15.21 -3.01
C ILE A 59 -5.45 15.32 -1.86
N ALA A 60 -5.16 14.73 -0.70
CA ALA A 60 -6.01 14.76 0.48
C ALA A 60 -6.33 16.19 0.92
N LEU A 61 -5.33 17.05 1.00
CA LEU A 61 -5.50 18.48 1.30
C LEU A 61 -6.39 19.19 0.28
N SER A 62 -6.20 18.90 -1.00
CA SER A 62 -6.99 19.52 -2.06
C SER A 62 -8.46 19.13 -1.96
N LEU A 63 -8.75 17.87 -1.65
CA LEU A 63 -10.09 17.32 -1.47
C LEU A 63 -10.74 17.82 -0.17
N TYR A 64 -9.99 17.82 0.94
CA TYR A 64 -10.44 18.35 2.23
C TYR A 64 -10.87 19.81 2.15
N LYS A 65 -10.08 20.68 1.51
CA LYS A 65 -10.45 22.10 1.26
C LYS A 65 -11.76 22.26 0.49
N ARG A 66 -12.19 21.23 -0.26
CA ARG A 66 -13.41 21.20 -1.06
C ARG A 66 -14.54 20.43 -0.37
N ARG A 67 -14.36 20.01 0.89
CA ARG A 67 -15.31 19.21 1.67
C ARG A 67 -15.68 17.89 0.99
N ILE A 68 -14.70 17.29 0.33
CA ILE A 68 -14.84 15.96 -0.24
C ILE A 68 -14.33 14.95 0.80
N LYS A 69 -15.21 14.02 1.20
CA LYS A 69 -14.87 12.96 2.15
C LYS A 69 -13.70 12.14 1.63
N THR A 70 -12.66 12.05 2.44
CA THR A 70 -11.40 11.42 2.06
C THR A 70 -10.91 10.50 3.17
N ILE A 71 -10.60 9.26 2.83
CA ILE A 71 -9.85 8.35 3.69
C ILE A 71 -8.45 8.24 3.11
N LEU A 72 -7.44 8.63 3.87
CA LEU A 72 -6.03 8.52 3.51
C LEU A 72 -5.38 7.41 4.32
N LEU A 73 -4.99 6.32 3.67
CA LEU A 73 -4.23 5.22 4.27
C LEU A 73 -2.77 5.29 3.85
N LEU A 74 -1.86 5.38 4.82
CA LEU A 74 -0.41 5.59 4.64
C LEU A 74 0.40 4.43 5.18
N ASP A 75 1.46 4.07 4.46
CA ASP A 75 2.44 3.06 4.87
C ASP A 75 3.54 3.71 5.72
N SER A 76 3.62 3.34 7.00
CA SER A 76 4.69 3.84 7.88
C SER A 76 5.98 3.05 7.77
N THR A 77 6.00 1.94 7.03
CA THR A 77 7.13 0.99 6.97
C THR A 77 8.08 1.22 5.78
N ARG A 78 7.94 2.35 5.09
CA ARG A 78 8.82 2.72 3.98
C ARG A 78 10.28 2.80 4.46
N GLU A 79 11.16 2.16 3.71
CA GLU A 79 12.59 2.03 4.04
C GLU A 79 13.39 3.17 3.37
N HIS A 80 13.22 4.41 3.84
CA HIS A 80 14.05 5.56 3.45
C HIS A 80 14.19 6.57 4.58
N SER A 81 15.21 7.43 4.51
CA SER A 81 15.62 8.38 5.56
C SER A 81 14.57 9.41 6.00
N TYR A 82 13.46 9.52 5.28
CA TYR A 82 12.41 10.52 5.51
C TYR A 82 11.01 9.89 5.61
N SER A 83 10.94 8.58 5.82
CA SER A 83 9.67 7.88 6.04
C SER A 83 9.04 8.28 7.37
N ILE A 84 7.77 7.95 7.55
CA ILE A 84 7.05 8.20 8.81
C ILE A 84 7.76 7.55 10.00
N SER A 85 8.32 6.34 9.84
CA SER A 85 9.08 5.68 10.89
C SER A 85 10.43 6.35 11.18
N SER A 86 11.07 6.95 10.18
CA SER A 86 12.41 7.56 10.33
C SER A 86 12.38 8.96 10.94
N ILE A 87 11.34 9.76 10.67
CA ILE A 87 11.22 11.15 11.14
C ILE A 87 9.80 11.47 11.68
N PRO A 88 9.26 10.68 12.62
CA PRO A 88 7.88 10.82 13.09
C PRO A 88 7.57 12.22 13.63
N GLU A 89 8.53 12.92 14.24
CA GLU A 89 8.31 14.27 14.76
C GLU A 89 8.02 15.29 13.65
N TRP A 90 8.61 15.11 12.45
CA TRP A 90 8.29 15.98 11.31
C TRP A 90 6.82 15.80 10.91
N TYR A 91 6.36 14.55 10.78
CA TYR A 91 4.98 14.24 10.42
C TYR A 91 3.98 14.71 11.47
N ARG A 92 4.29 14.51 12.76
CA ARG A 92 3.48 15.05 13.87
C ARG A 92 3.31 16.57 13.76
N ASN A 93 4.42 17.29 13.55
CA ASN A 93 4.40 18.74 13.38
C ASN A 93 3.65 19.16 12.11
N PHE A 94 3.83 18.43 11.01
CA PHE A 94 3.11 18.64 9.76
C PHE A 94 1.59 18.51 9.96
N PHE A 95 1.13 17.46 10.64
CA PHE A 95 -0.29 17.29 10.96
C PHE A 95 -0.83 18.40 11.85
N ALA A 96 -0.06 18.82 12.87
CA ALA A 96 -0.45 19.92 13.76
C ALA A 96 -0.59 21.25 13.01
N GLN A 97 0.39 21.59 12.15
CA GLN A 97 0.37 22.82 11.35
C GLN A 97 -0.81 22.85 10.36
N ARG A 98 -1.22 21.70 9.84
CA ARG A 98 -2.38 21.58 8.95
C ARG A 98 -3.70 21.38 9.68
N ARG A 99 -3.69 21.36 11.02
CA ARG A 99 -4.86 21.15 11.91
C ARG A 99 -5.55 19.80 11.69
N PHE A 100 -4.75 18.75 11.46
CA PHE A 100 -5.22 17.39 11.20
C PHE A 100 -4.95 16.42 12.32
N SER A 101 -4.22 16.81 13.37
CA SER A 101 -3.78 15.89 14.42
C SER A 101 -4.93 15.07 15.03
N ASN A 102 -6.12 15.66 15.19
CA ASN A 102 -7.31 14.98 15.72
C ASN A 102 -8.02 14.05 14.71
N LEU A 103 -7.59 14.05 13.45
CA LEU A 103 -8.09 13.24 12.33
C LEU A 103 -7.15 12.06 11.99
N VAL A 104 -5.98 12.00 12.64
CA VAL A 104 -4.98 10.95 12.40
C VAL A 104 -5.15 9.83 13.41
N TYR A 105 -5.14 8.60 12.91
CA TYR A 105 -5.13 7.38 13.70
C TYR A 105 -3.99 6.46 13.26
N PHE A 106 -3.51 5.63 14.18
CA PHE A 106 -2.57 4.56 13.87
C PHE A 106 -3.27 3.20 13.87
N PHE A 107 -3.09 2.41 12.82
CA PHE A 107 -3.62 1.06 12.72
C PHE A 107 -2.50 0.06 12.53
N GLY A 108 -2.25 -0.79 13.51
CA GLY A 108 -1.12 -1.71 13.44
C GLY A 108 -0.69 -2.28 14.78
N SER A 109 0.45 -2.95 14.78
CA SER A 109 1.03 -3.55 15.98
C SER A 109 2.03 -2.66 16.70
N ASP A 110 2.36 -1.51 16.13
CA ASP A 110 3.20 -0.49 16.75
C ASP A 110 4.49 -1.11 17.33
N PHE A 111 5.13 -2.01 16.58
CA PHE A 111 6.35 -2.68 17.05
C PHE A 111 7.55 -1.73 17.13
N GLU A 112 7.50 -0.64 16.37
CA GLU A 112 8.54 0.38 16.29
C GLU A 112 8.18 1.65 17.08
N ASN A 113 7.12 1.62 17.90
CA ASN A 113 6.61 2.76 18.70
C ASN A 113 6.33 4.02 17.85
N ILE A 114 5.96 3.83 16.58
CA ILE A 114 5.66 4.91 15.64
C ILE A 114 4.45 5.71 16.13
N ARG A 115 3.42 5.03 16.65
CA ARG A 115 2.21 5.68 17.19
C ARG A 115 2.55 6.61 18.35
N GLU A 116 3.41 6.15 19.26
CA GLU A 116 3.82 6.94 20.43
C GLU A 116 4.60 8.18 19.99
N ALA A 117 5.53 8.03 19.05
CA ALA A 117 6.29 9.15 18.51
C ALA A 117 5.38 10.16 17.77
N LEU A 118 4.36 9.68 17.08
CA LEU A 118 3.36 10.52 16.40
C LEU A 118 2.32 11.14 17.35
N GLU A 119 2.19 10.64 18.58
CA GLU A 119 1.19 11.05 19.58
C GLU A 119 -0.26 10.92 19.07
N VAL A 120 -0.56 9.83 18.35
CA VAL A 120 -1.88 9.59 17.74
C VAL A 120 -2.63 8.43 18.41
N PRO A 121 -3.98 8.45 18.41
CA PRO A 121 -4.78 7.34 18.92
C PRO A 121 -4.61 6.08 18.07
N GLN A 122 -4.63 4.92 18.74
CA GLN A 122 -4.72 3.62 18.07
C GLN A 122 -6.14 3.43 17.53
N LEU A 123 -6.27 3.02 16.27
CA LEU A 123 -7.51 2.52 15.67
C LEU A 123 -7.59 1.01 15.90
N LYS A 124 -8.71 0.53 16.45
CA LYS A 124 -8.93 -0.90 16.70
C LYS A 124 -10.20 -1.41 16.04
N LEU A 125 -10.13 -2.63 15.55
CA LEU A 125 -11.29 -3.43 15.18
C LEU A 125 -11.83 -4.10 16.43
N ASP A 126 -13.15 -4.19 16.59
CA ASP A 126 -13.68 -5.14 17.56
C ASP A 126 -13.60 -6.56 16.98
N LEU A 127 -13.71 -7.55 17.87
CA LEU A 127 -13.64 -8.95 17.46
C LEU A 127 -14.74 -9.30 16.46
N ARG A 128 -15.92 -8.69 16.61
CA ARG A 128 -17.09 -8.97 15.78
C ARG A 128 -16.88 -8.48 14.35
N ASN A 129 -16.30 -7.29 14.16
CA ASN A 129 -15.90 -6.74 12.86
C ASN A 129 -14.98 -7.69 12.09
N ILE A 130 -14.15 -8.46 12.79
CA ILE A 130 -13.23 -9.43 12.18
C ILE A 130 -13.96 -10.72 11.82
N ILE A 131 -14.74 -11.27 12.74
CA ILE A 131 -15.41 -12.57 12.53
C ILE A 131 -16.55 -12.46 11.51
N GLU A 132 -17.28 -11.34 11.48
CA GLU A 132 -18.36 -11.09 10.52
C GLU A 132 -17.86 -10.60 9.15
N SER A 133 -16.57 -10.24 9.04
CA SER A 133 -15.97 -9.80 7.77
C SER A 133 -15.88 -10.95 6.78
N ASN A 134 -16.37 -10.73 5.56
CA ASN A 134 -16.22 -11.68 4.46
C ASN A 134 -14.75 -11.85 4.04
N PHE A 135 -13.92 -10.86 4.35
CA PHE A 135 -12.50 -10.87 4.03
C PHE A 135 -11.64 -11.64 5.00
N PHE A 136 -12.05 -11.83 6.26
CA PHE A 136 -11.21 -12.49 7.25
C PHE A 136 -10.79 -13.92 6.83
N PRO A 137 -11.71 -14.83 6.43
CA PRO A 137 -11.33 -16.15 5.94
C PRO A 137 -10.45 -16.13 4.68
N LEU A 138 -10.75 -15.21 3.75
CA LEU A 138 -10.07 -15.09 2.47
C LEU A 138 -8.66 -14.53 2.64
N ALA A 139 -8.49 -13.55 3.52
CA ALA A 139 -7.22 -12.92 3.84
C ALA A 139 -6.27 -13.92 4.52
N LEU A 140 -6.75 -14.73 5.47
CA LEU A 140 -5.95 -15.80 6.06
C LEU A 140 -5.50 -16.81 5.00
N LYS A 141 -6.41 -17.29 4.14
CA LYS A 141 -6.08 -18.23 3.06
C LYS A 141 -5.08 -17.66 2.06
N ALA A 142 -5.15 -16.36 1.75
CA ALA A 142 -4.22 -15.70 0.82
C ALA A 142 -2.77 -15.65 1.34
N ASN A 143 -2.57 -15.78 2.66
CA ASN A 143 -1.24 -15.84 3.26
C ASN A 143 -0.68 -17.28 3.35
N LEU A 144 -1.48 -18.31 3.03
CA LEU A 144 -1.04 -19.70 3.12
C LEU A 144 -0.24 -20.16 1.88
N PRO A 145 0.76 -21.03 2.06
CA PRO A 145 1.56 -21.58 0.95
C PRO A 145 0.85 -22.73 0.23
N ILE A 146 -0.08 -23.38 0.94
CA ILE A 146 -0.84 -24.55 0.54
C ILE A 146 -2.31 -24.27 0.82
N HIS A 147 -3.17 -24.88 0.03
CA HIS A 147 -4.59 -24.81 0.29
C HIS A 147 -4.91 -25.55 1.59
N ARG A 148 -5.56 -24.86 2.53
CA ARG A 148 -6.17 -25.47 3.71
C ARG A 148 -7.64 -25.10 3.74
N GLU A 149 -8.46 -26.12 4.00
CA GLU A 149 -9.85 -25.90 4.35
C GLU A 149 -9.92 -25.26 5.73
N MET A 150 -10.82 -24.29 5.86
CA MET A 150 -11.04 -23.59 7.12
C MET A 150 -12.17 -24.31 7.85
N ASP A 151 -11.92 -24.68 9.10
CA ASP A 151 -12.93 -25.30 9.94
C ASP A 151 -13.94 -24.24 10.40
N GLU A 152 -15.12 -24.22 9.76
CA GLU A 152 -16.20 -23.27 10.08
C GLU A 152 -16.68 -23.39 11.53
N ARG A 153 -16.62 -24.59 12.13
CA ARG A 153 -17.00 -24.78 13.53
C ARG A 153 -16.01 -24.05 14.43
N ARG A 154 -14.70 -24.21 14.19
CA ARG A 154 -13.68 -23.49 14.95
C ARG A 154 -13.74 -21.98 14.75
N LEU A 155 -14.04 -21.53 13.53
CA LEU A 155 -14.25 -20.10 13.24
C LEU A 155 -15.42 -19.54 14.08
N SER A 156 -16.55 -20.27 14.12
CA SER A 156 -17.74 -19.89 14.90
C SER A 156 -17.54 -19.90 16.42
N GLN A 157 -16.51 -20.58 16.91
CA GLN A 157 -16.18 -20.67 18.34
C GLN A 157 -15.29 -19.51 18.82
N ILE A 158 -14.81 -18.65 17.92
CA ILE A 158 -14.00 -17.49 18.28
C ILE A 158 -14.88 -16.46 18.98
N ASN A 159 -14.69 -16.30 20.29
CA ASN A 159 -15.49 -15.41 21.13
C ASN A 159 -14.65 -14.43 21.97
N ASN A 160 -13.33 -14.58 21.93
CA ASN A 160 -12.40 -13.69 22.61
C ASN A 160 -11.04 -13.65 21.88
N LEU A 161 -10.18 -12.73 22.31
CA LEU A 161 -8.86 -12.52 21.73
C LEU A 161 -7.94 -13.76 21.80
N GLU A 162 -8.07 -14.57 22.87
CA GLU A 162 -7.29 -15.80 23.07
C GLU A 162 -7.66 -16.85 22.00
N SER A 163 -8.96 -17.06 21.80
CA SER A 163 -9.47 -17.98 20.79
C SER A 163 -9.13 -17.54 19.37
N LEU A 164 -9.14 -16.23 19.09
CA LEU A 164 -8.70 -15.66 17.81
C LEU A 164 -7.21 -15.91 17.58
N SER A 165 -6.37 -15.60 18.57
CA SER A 165 -4.92 -15.82 18.52
C SER A 165 -4.60 -17.28 18.24
N SER A 166 -5.16 -18.19 19.05
CA SER A 166 -4.97 -19.64 18.90
C SER A 166 -5.43 -20.14 17.53
N PHE A 167 -6.58 -19.66 17.04
CA PHE A 167 -7.10 -20.04 15.73
C PHE A 167 -6.17 -19.61 14.60
N ILE A 168 -5.73 -18.35 14.57
CA ILE A 168 -4.85 -17.84 13.50
C ILE A 168 -3.50 -18.56 13.52
N ILE A 169 -2.89 -18.71 14.71
CA ILE A 169 -1.60 -19.37 14.87
C ILE A 169 -1.64 -20.81 14.35
N ASP A 170 -2.67 -21.56 14.72
CA ASP A 170 -2.83 -22.94 14.28
C ASP A 170 -3.18 -23.04 12.80
N PHE A 171 -4.07 -22.20 12.28
CA PHE A 171 -4.45 -22.20 10.88
C PHE A 171 -3.29 -21.86 9.95
N MET A 172 -2.43 -20.91 10.35
CA MET A 172 -1.30 -20.44 9.56
C MET A 172 -0.01 -21.23 9.80
N ARG A 173 0.01 -22.26 10.65
CA ARG A 173 1.21 -23.07 10.96
C ARG A 173 1.94 -23.58 9.71
N PRO A 174 3.25 -23.88 9.77
CA PRO A 174 3.97 -24.48 8.66
C PRO A 174 3.28 -25.76 8.12
N PRO A 175 3.38 -26.06 6.81
CA PRO A 175 2.87 -27.31 6.25
C PRO A 175 3.47 -28.57 6.89
N THR A 176 2.64 -29.60 7.05
CA THR A 176 3.07 -30.94 7.46
C THR A 176 3.33 -31.84 6.25
N LEU A 177 4.16 -32.90 6.42
CA LEU A 177 4.45 -33.88 5.37
C LEU A 177 3.18 -34.49 4.75
N LYS A 178 2.18 -34.80 5.58
CA LYS A 178 0.90 -35.36 5.13
C LYS A 178 0.11 -34.42 4.22
N GLU A 179 0.14 -33.11 4.52
CA GLU A 179 -0.51 -32.08 3.71
C GLU A 179 0.18 -31.92 2.34
N GLU A 180 1.50 -32.10 2.27
CA GLU A 180 2.26 -32.04 1.02
C GLU A 180 2.04 -33.29 0.14
N LEU A 181 2.11 -34.49 0.72
CA LEU A 181 1.89 -35.74 -0.03
C LEU A 181 0.50 -35.77 -0.69
N LYS A 182 -0.52 -35.24 0.00
CA LYS A 182 -1.87 -35.07 -0.57
C LYS A 182 -1.88 -34.15 -1.80
N LYS A 183 -0.95 -33.18 -1.86
CA LYS A 183 -0.78 -32.27 -3.00
C LYS A 183 -0.03 -32.91 -4.17
N GLU A 184 1.04 -33.67 -3.91
CA GLU A 184 1.75 -34.38 -4.99
C GLU A 184 0.85 -35.40 -5.69
N LEU A 185 -0.05 -36.04 -4.94
CA LEU A 185 -1.06 -36.95 -5.49
C LEU A 185 -2.19 -36.23 -6.25
N SER A 186 -2.39 -34.93 -6.04
CA SER A 186 -3.46 -34.14 -6.69
C SER A 186 -2.97 -33.13 -7.73
N SER A 187 -1.65 -33.02 -7.96
CA SER A 187 -1.10 -32.06 -8.92
C SER A 187 0.05 -32.65 -9.75
N VAL A 188 -0.30 -33.44 -10.77
CA VAL A 188 0.54 -33.57 -11.97
C VAL A 188 0.09 -32.52 -12.99
N SER A 189 0.71 -31.35 -12.92
CA SER A 189 0.94 -30.47 -14.08
C SER A 189 2.07 -29.50 -13.72
N VAL A 190 3.30 -29.95 -13.97
CA VAL A 190 4.52 -29.13 -13.88
C VAL A 190 4.57 -28.26 -15.12
N GLU A 191 3.84 -27.14 -15.15
CA GLU A 191 4.00 -26.12 -16.18
C GLU A 191 3.98 -24.72 -15.58
N ARG A 192 5.18 -24.13 -15.56
CA ARG A 192 5.57 -22.70 -15.60
C ARG A 192 6.87 -22.50 -14.80
N ILE A 193 7.93 -23.13 -15.30
CA ILE A 193 9.31 -22.75 -14.99
C ILE A 193 9.75 -21.85 -16.15
N GLY A 194 9.70 -20.54 -15.92
CA GLY A 194 10.20 -19.53 -16.83
C GLY A 194 10.31 -18.20 -16.08
N SER A 195 11.50 -17.59 -16.12
CA SER A 195 11.93 -16.31 -15.52
C SER A 195 12.00 -16.13 -13.98
N HIS A 196 11.39 -16.99 -13.16
CA HIS A 196 11.28 -16.79 -11.69
C HIS A 196 12.53 -17.12 -10.83
N VAL A 197 13.71 -17.37 -11.39
CA VAL A 197 14.86 -17.91 -10.63
C VAL A 197 15.95 -16.86 -10.31
N ILE A 198 16.01 -15.75 -11.04
CA ILE A 198 17.16 -14.82 -10.91
C ILE A 198 16.97 -13.80 -9.77
N SER A 199 15.75 -13.38 -9.46
CA SER A 199 15.46 -12.50 -8.30
C SER A 199 15.51 -13.23 -6.96
N SER A 200 15.61 -14.56 -6.97
CA SER A 200 15.70 -15.42 -5.79
C SER A 200 17.06 -15.33 -5.09
N LEU A 201 18.07 -14.79 -5.77
CA LEU A 201 19.43 -14.70 -5.22
C LEU A 201 19.57 -13.64 -4.11
N THR A 202 18.76 -12.58 -4.09
CA THR A 202 18.73 -11.60 -2.99
C THR A 202 17.92 -12.08 -1.77
N LEU A 203 17.06 -13.08 -1.94
CA LEU A 203 16.31 -13.73 -0.84
C LEU A 203 17.15 -14.76 -0.05
N ILE A 204 18.31 -15.16 -0.58
CA ILE A 204 19.23 -16.14 0.04
C ILE A 204 19.79 -15.63 1.38
N PHE A 205 19.88 -14.31 1.56
CA PHE A 205 20.54 -13.73 2.73
C PHE A 205 19.59 -13.17 3.79
N ASN A 206 18.27 -13.14 3.57
CA ASN A 206 17.32 -12.67 4.59
C ASN A 206 15.90 -13.27 4.43
N PRO A 207 15.62 -14.42 5.08
CA PRO A 207 14.28 -15.04 5.11
C PRO A 207 13.17 -14.11 5.60
N GLY A 208 13.49 -13.10 6.42
CA GLY A 208 12.55 -12.09 6.89
C GLY A 208 12.00 -11.21 5.76
N ALA A 209 12.83 -10.85 4.79
CA ALA A 209 12.42 -10.07 3.61
C ALA A 209 11.50 -10.86 2.66
N ALA A 210 11.62 -12.20 2.64
CA ALA A 210 10.75 -13.09 1.88
C ALA A 210 9.31 -13.11 2.44
N MET A 211 9.15 -12.97 3.76
CA MET A 211 7.84 -13.00 4.41
C MET A 211 7.03 -11.73 4.18
N GLY A 212 7.66 -10.58 3.99
CA GLY A 212 6.96 -9.33 3.63
C GLY A 212 6.22 -9.43 2.29
N LYS A 213 6.73 -10.22 1.34
CA LYS A 213 6.07 -10.53 0.06
C LYS A 213 5.14 -11.75 0.13
N GLY A 214 5.16 -12.50 1.23
CA GLY A 214 4.20 -13.56 1.57
C GLY A 214 4.83 -14.96 1.74
N LEU A 215 4.39 -15.68 2.79
CA LEU A 215 4.86 -17.02 3.17
C LEU A 215 4.79 -18.06 2.04
N ALA A 216 3.83 -17.90 1.12
CA ALA A 216 3.66 -18.78 -0.04
C ALA A 216 4.85 -18.75 -1.02
N TYR A 217 5.46 -17.59 -1.26
CA TYR A 217 6.60 -17.45 -2.15
C TYR A 217 7.86 -18.06 -1.52
N ALA A 218 8.08 -17.79 -0.23
CA ALA A 218 9.19 -18.36 0.52
C ALA A 218 9.13 -19.90 0.59
N PHE A 219 7.93 -20.47 0.82
CA PHE A 219 7.74 -21.92 0.83
C PHE A 219 8.07 -22.58 -0.51
N LYS A 220 7.60 -22.00 -1.63
CA LYS A 220 7.90 -22.55 -2.97
C LYS A 220 9.40 -22.59 -3.25
N PHE A 221 10.14 -21.58 -2.81
CA PHE A 221 11.59 -21.56 -2.93
C PHE A 221 12.25 -22.68 -2.13
N VAL A 222 11.90 -22.84 -0.85
CA VAL A 222 12.48 -23.89 0.00
C VAL A 222 12.18 -25.28 -0.55
N ARG A 223 10.97 -25.52 -1.09
CA ARG A 223 10.61 -26.78 -1.75
C ARG A 223 11.44 -27.08 -3.00
N ILE A 224 11.83 -26.04 -3.75
CA ILE A 224 12.68 -26.18 -4.93
C ILE A 224 14.14 -26.47 -4.53
N VAL A 225 14.61 -25.88 -3.42
CA VAL A 225 16.00 -25.96 -2.97
C VAL A 225 16.28 -27.20 -2.09
N GLY A 226 15.30 -27.70 -1.34
CA GLY A 226 15.49 -28.84 -0.45
C GLY A 226 14.26 -29.74 -0.29
N LYS A 227 14.50 -31.05 -0.12
CA LYS A 227 13.50 -31.99 0.40
C LYS A 227 13.15 -31.59 1.84
N MET A 228 11.89 -31.70 2.29
CA MET A 228 11.41 -31.28 3.62
C MET A 228 12.16 -31.86 4.84
N GLU A 229 12.96 -32.90 4.65
CA GLU A 229 13.85 -33.45 5.68
C GLU A 229 15.15 -32.64 5.86
N SER A 230 15.42 -31.68 4.97
CA SER A 230 16.59 -30.83 4.99
C SER A 230 16.61 -29.91 6.21
N GLU A 231 17.81 -29.61 6.67
CA GLU A 231 18.04 -28.65 7.75
C GLU A 231 17.49 -27.25 7.38
N GLU A 232 17.51 -26.90 6.10
CA GLU A 232 16.99 -25.65 5.56
C GLU A 232 15.47 -25.54 5.73
N TYR A 233 14.72 -26.60 5.43
CA TYR A 233 13.27 -26.61 5.66
C TYR A 233 12.95 -26.50 7.15
N ARG A 234 13.69 -27.22 8.01
CA ARG A 234 13.50 -27.14 9.47
C ARG A 234 13.75 -25.73 10.00
N LYS A 235 14.81 -25.05 9.53
CA LYS A 235 15.10 -23.65 9.86
C LYS A 235 13.98 -22.73 9.39
N PHE A 236 13.52 -22.90 8.15
CA PHE A 236 12.42 -22.12 7.59
C PHE A 236 11.11 -22.31 8.36
N ALA A 237 10.71 -23.56 8.63
CA ALA A 237 9.49 -23.87 9.38
C ALA A 237 9.55 -23.34 10.83
N LYS A 238 10.73 -23.37 11.46
CA LYS A 238 10.95 -22.77 12.78
C LYS A 238 10.74 -21.25 12.74
N GLN A 239 11.44 -20.55 11.83
CA GLN A 239 11.30 -19.09 11.66
C GLN A 239 9.87 -18.67 11.30
N TRP A 240 9.20 -19.45 10.45
CA TRP A 240 7.78 -19.26 10.15
C TRP A 240 6.95 -19.30 11.43
N LYS A 241 7.06 -20.38 12.20
CA LYS A 241 6.28 -20.56 13.42
C LYS A 241 6.53 -19.41 14.39
N GLU A 242 7.80 -19.06 14.63
CA GLU A 242 8.19 -17.95 15.50
C GLU A 242 7.59 -16.62 15.03
N ASN A 243 7.58 -16.34 13.73
CA ASN A 243 6.98 -15.12 13.20
C ASN A 243 5.46 -15.10 13.37
N ILE A 244 4.76 -16.20 13.09
CA ILE A 244 3.32 -16.27 13.34
C ILE A 244 3.00 -16.05 14.80
N GLU A 245 3.72 -16.70 15.70
CA GLU A 245 3.52 -16.52 17.14
C GLU A 245 3.85 -15.08 17.56
N LYS A 246 4.90 -14.47 17.01
CA LYS A 246 5.24 -13.07 17.26
C LYS A 246 4.13 -12.10 16.83
N PHE A 247 3.60 -12.26 15.61
CA PHE A 247 2.61 -11.34 15.06
C PHE A 247 1.19 -11.62 15.58
N PHE A 248 0.83 -12.88 15.83
CA PHE A 248 -0.55 -13.25 16.16
C PHE A 248 -0.75 -13.74 17.59
N ASN A 249 0.23 -13.58 18.48
CA ASN A 249 -0.04 -13.73 19.92
C ASN A 249 -1.05 -12.68 20.41
N LYS A 250 -1.60 -12.93 21.59
CA LYS A 250 -2.59 -12.08 22.25
C LYS A 250 -2.14 -10.63 22.39
N GLU A 251 -0.90 -10.38 22.78
CA GLU A 251 -0.38 -9.03 23.02
C GLU A 251 -0.36 -8.23 21.72
N ALA A 252 0.23 -8.79 20.66
CA ALA A 252 0.28 -8.18 19.34
C ALA A 252 -1.13 -7.95 18.76
N LEU A 253 -2.01 -8.95 18.87
CA LEU A 253 -3.40 -8.81 18.42
C LEU A 253 -4.17 -7.79 19.24
N SER A 254 -3.91 -7.62 20.54
CA SER A 254 -4.63 -6.65 21.39
C SER A 254 -4.43 -5.19 20.94
N LYS A 255 -3.36 -4.92 20.17
CA LYS A 255 -3.10 -3.60 19.58
C LYS A 255 -4.00 -3.32 18.38
N ILE A 256 -4.41 -4.35 17.64
CA ILE A 256 -5.29 -4.25 16.47
C ILE A 256 -6.75 -4.53 16.82
N VAL A 257 -6.98 -5.42 17.78
CA VAL A 257 -8.29 -5.96 18.16
C VAL A 257 -8.60 -5.60 19.61
N GLY A 258 -9.75 -4.99 19.85
CA GLY A 258 -10.16 -4.60 21.20
C GLY A 258 -11.47 -3.83 21.21
N GLU A 259 -11.63 -2.90 22.16
CA GLU A 259 -12.71 -1.93 22.12
C GLU A 259 -12.55 -1.06 20.86
N SER A 260 -13.51 -1.16 19.94
CA SER A 260 -13.41 -0.47 18.65
C SER A 260 -13.76 1.00 18.81
N ASN A 261 -12.95 1.84 18.17
CA ASN A 261 -13.21 3.26 17.95
C ASN A 261 -13.45 3.56 16.46
N LEU A 262 -13.88 2.56 15.68
CA LEU A 262 -14.21 2.74 14.28
C LEU A 262 -15.40 3.67 14.07
N ASP A 263 -16.43 3.59 14.91
CA ASP A 263 -17.61 4.46 14.79
C ASP A 263 -17.25 5.92 15.08
N GLU A 264 -16.32 6.18 16.02
CA GLU A 264 -15.77 7.51 16.25
C GLU A 264 -15.00 8.00 15.01
N ALA A 265 -14.16 7.15 14.42
CA ALA A 265 -13.41 7.49 13.21
C ALA A 265 -14.33 7.76 12.00
N LYS A 266 -15.40 6.99 11.83
CA LYS A 266 -16.44 7.22 10.81
C LYS A 266 -17.17 8.53 11.07
N LYS A 267 -17.56 8.81 12.31
CA LYS A 267 -18.20 10.07 12.67
C LYS A 267 -17.30 11.27 12.37
N LYS A 268 -16.00 11.19 12.69
CA LYS A 268 -15.03 12.23 12.30
C LYS A 268 -14.91 12.39 10.80
N LEU A 269 -14.91 11.30 10.03
CA LEU A 269 -14.92 11.37 8.57
C LEU A 269 -16.16 12.11 8.04
N GLU A 270 -17.33 11.87 8.64
CA GLU A 270 -18.58 12.56 8.29
C GLU A 270 -18.56 14.05 8.65
N GLU A 271 -18.03 14.42 9.82
CA GLU A 271 -18.00 15.80 10.31
C GLU A 271 -16.90 16.63 9.63
N GLU A 272 -15.71 16.05 9.44
CA GLU A 272 -14.50 16.76 9.02
C GLU A 272 -14.13 16.47 7.56
N ASN A 273 -14.73 15.49 6.90
CA ASN A 273 -14.42 15.08 5.52
C ASN A 273 -13.00 14.51 5.31
N LEU A 274 -12.26 14.23 6.38
CA LEU A 274 -10.93 13.62 6.29
C LEU A 274 -10.70 12.66 7.47
N LEU A 275 -10.21 11.47 7.14
CA LEU A 275 -9.67 10.50 8.07
C LEU A 275 -8.29 10.06 7.56
N VAL A 276 -7.26 10.18 8.39
CA VAL A 276 -5.90 9.72 8.08
C VAL A 276 -5.58 8.50 8.93
N ILE A 277 -5.18 7.42 8.29
CA ILE A 277 -4.80 6.16 8.92
C ILE A 277 -3.35 5.88 8.53
N ILE A 278 -2.48 5.83 9.52
CA ILE A 278 -1.08 5.43 9.36
C ILE A 278 -0.99 3.97 9.79
N SER A 279 -0.38 3.11 8.98
CA SER A 279 -0.27 1.69 9.30
C SER A 279 1.12 1.13 9.11
N ASP A 280 1.54 0.33 10.08
CA ASP A 280 2.75 -0.49 9.98
C ASP A 280 2.49 -1.87 9.35
N GLY A 281 1.23 -2.16 9.00
CA GLY A 281 0.79 -3.50 8.61
C GLY A 281 1.27 -3.93 7.22
N PHE A 282 1.60 -3.00 6.32
CA PHE A 282 1.83 -3.25 4.89
C PHE A 282 2.86 -4.34 4.60
N ARG A 283 4.01 -4.28 5.29
CA ARG A 283 5.15 -5.18 5.06
C ARG A 283 5.20 -6.38 6.00
N ASN A 284 4.15 -6.62 6.79
CA ASN A 284 4.11 -7.73 7.75
C ASN A 284 2.80 -8.55 7.65
N LEU A 285 2.63 -9.52 8.58
CA LEU A 285 1.48 -10.43 8.56
C LEU A 285 0.14 -9.75 8.94
N HIS A 286 0.19 -8.60 9.62
CA HIS A 286 -0.99 -7.79 9.95
C HIS A 286 -1.60 -7.06 8.77
N ASN A 287 -0.94 -7.01 7.62
CA ASN A 287 -1.55 -6.62 6.35
C ASN A 287 -2.90 -7.34 6.11
N THR A 288 -3.04 -8.58 6.60
CA THR A 288 -4.28 -9.37 6.59
C THR A 288 -5.50 -8.61 7.13
N PHE A 289 -5.30 -7.66 8.05
CA PHE A 289 -6.37 -6.85 8.63
C PHE A 289 -6.68 -5.57 7.86
N ILE A 290 -5.84 -5.13 6.90
CA ILE A 290 -6.11 -3.93 6.10
C ILE A 290 -7.38 -4.09 5.24
N PRO A 291 -7.60 -5.21 4.52
CA PRO A 291 -8.86 -5.43 3.82
C PRO A 291 -10.08 -5.36 4.75
N ILE A 292 -9.98 -5.96 5.94
CA ILE A 292 -11.06 -6.04 6.94
C ILE A 292 -11.36 -4.64 7.49
N LEU A 293 -10.33 -3.87 7.81
CA LEU A 293 -10.45 -2.48 8.24
C LEU A 293 -11.22 -1.65 7.19
N LEU A 294 -10.81 -1.76 5.93
CA LEU A 294 -11.42 -0.98 4.85
C LEU A 294 -12.83 -1.47 4.50
N GLU A 295 -13.12 -2.77 4.60
CA GLU A 295 -14.49 -3.29 4.52
C GLU A 295 -15.36 -2.59 5.57
N ASN A 296 -14.92 -2.58 6.83
CA ASN A 296 -15.68 -1.95 7.91
C ASN A 296 -15.82 -0.43 7.74
N LEU A 297 -14.77 0.29 7.32
CA LEU A 297 -14.80 1.74 7.13
C LEU A 297 -15.63 2.19 5.93
N LEU A 298 -15.64 1.40 4.84
CA LEU A 298 -16.33 1.75 3.59
C LEU A 298 -17.68 1.06 3.42
N THR A 299 -18.09 0.23 4.39
CA THR A 299 -19.47 -0.22 4.48
C THR A 299 -20.35 0.97 4.85
N ASP A 300 -21.40 1.18 4.06
CA ASP A 300 -22.37 2.29 4.16
C ASP A 300 -21.86 3.70 3.86
N VAL A 301 -20.57 3.88 3.59
CA VAL A 301 -20.02 5.18 3.19
C VAL A 301 -19.96 5.28 1.66
N LYS A 302 -20.52 6.36 1.11
CA LYS A 302 -20.56 6.64 -0.34
C LYS A 302 -19.90 7.98 -0.66
N GLU A 303 -19.46 8.11 -1.90
CA GLU A 303 -18.85 9.33 -2.46
C GLU A 303 -17.56 9.74 -1.72
N VAL A 304 -16.74 8.73 -1.38
CA VAL A 304 -15.45 8.94 -0.68
C VAL A 304 -14.28 8.79 -1.63
N ALA A 305 -13.29 9.66 -1.50
CA ALA A 305 -11.97 9.43 -2.05
C ALA A 305 -11.15 8.52 -1.12
N LEU A 306 -10.85 7.31 -1.56
CA LEU A 306 -9.88 6.44 -0.90
C LEU A 306 -8.50 6.70 -1.50
N LEU A 307 -7.59 7.24 -0.69
CA LEU A 307 -6.19 7.47 -1.04
C LEU A 307 -5.35 6.39 -0.38
N PHE A 308 -4.79 5.48 -1.18
CA PHE A 308 -4.19 4.24 -0.71
C PHE A 308 -2.69 4.21 -1.05
N ASP A 309 -1.86 4.28 -0.02
CA ASP A 309 -0.42 4.17 -0.18
C ASP A 309 0.04 2.72 -0.40
N SER A 310 1.11 2.52 -1.16
CA SER A 310 1.74 1.22 -1.39
C SER A 310 0.76 0.09 -1.76
N ILE A 311 -0.23 0.37 -2.63
CA ILE A 311 -1.35 -0.53 -2.94
C ILE A 311 -0.91 -1.89 -3.50
N THR A 312 0.31 -1.96 -4.02
CA THR A 312 0.91 -3.17 -4.58
C THR A 312 1.18 -4.24 -3.52
N PHE A 313 1.28 -3.89 -2.23
CA PHE A 313 1.30 -4.88 -1.14
C PHE A 313 -0.02 -5.66 -1.00
N MET A 314 -1.09 -5.21 -1.65
CA MET A 314 -2.38 -5.91 -1.68
C MET A 314 -2.48 -6.96 -2.80
N ASP A 315 -1.44 -7.15 -3.64
CA ASP A 315 -1.45 -8.08 -4.79
C ASP A 315 -1.99 -9.48 -4.44
N ARG A 316 -1.60 -10.03 -3.28
CA ARG A 316 -2.05 -11.36 -2.84
C ARG A 316 -3.54 -11.43 -2.50
N TYR A 317 -4.23 -10.31 -2.26
CA TYR A 317 -5.63 -10.22 -1.89
C TYR A 317 -6.52 -9.90 -3.11
N ASP A 318 -6.50 -10.75 -4.13
CA ASP A 318 -7.29 -10.58 -5.36
C ASP A 318 -8.79 -10.33 -5.10
N PHE A 319 -9.37 -10.97 -4.06
CA PHE A 319 -10.75 -10.73 -3.64
C PHE A 319 -10.99 -9.27 -3.22
N PHE A 320 -10.03 -8.68 -2.51
CA PHE A 320 -10.09 -7.30 -2.02
C PHE A 320 -9.89 -6.32 -3.18
N LEU A 321 -8.93 -6.59 -4.08
CA LEU A 321 -8.70 -5.78 -5.27
C LEU A 321 -9.93 -5.75 -6.19
N LYS A 322 -10.60 -6.89 -6.38
CA LYS A 322 -11.88 -6.98 -7.12
C LYS A 322 -12.99 -6.20 -6.42
N TRP A 323 -13.09 -6.29 -5.10
CA TRP A 323 -14.05 -5.50 -4.34
C TRP A 323 -13.81 -3.99 -4.46
N LEU A 324 -12.55 -3.54 -4.39
CA LEU A 324 -12.19 -2.14 -4.64
C LEU A 324 -12.59 -1.70 -6.05
N ILE A 325 -12.29 -2.51 -7.07
CA ILE A 325 -12.75 -2.23 -8.45
C ILE A 325 -14.27 -2.05 -8.46
N ASN A 326 -15.03 -2.97 -7.87
CA ASN A 326 -16.49 -2.89 -7.86
C ASN A 326 -17.00 -1.60 -7.20
N LYS A 327 -16.45 -1.22 -6.04
CA LYS A 327 -16.80 0.04 -5.37
C LYS A 327 -16.50 1.26 -6.24
N VAL A 328 -15.36 1.28 -6.93
CA VAL A 328 -14.99 2.38 -7.84
C VAL A 328 -15.92 2.42 -9.06
N GLU A 329 -16.23 1.27 -9.65
CA GLU A 329 -17.06 1.21 -10.85
C GLU A 329 -18.52 1.61 -10.57
N ASN A 330 -19.03 1.24 -9.39
CA ASN A 330 -20.32 1.67 -8.84
C ASN A 330 -20.35 3.14 -8.40
N ARG A 331 -19.21 3.86 -8.47
CA ARG A 331 -19.03 5.24 -7.97
C ARG A 331 -19.33 5.40 -6.48
N GLU A 332 -19.17 4.35 -5.70
CA GLU A 332 -19.20 4.44 -4.24
C GLU A 332 -17.93 5.13 -3.73
N ILE A 333 -16.79 4.89 -4.40
CA ILE A 333 -15.51 5.53 -4.09
C ILE A 333 -14.79 6.03 -5.35
N SER A 334 -13.88 6.98 -5.15
CA SER A 334 -12.80 7.31 -6.09
C SER A 334 -11.48 6.79 -5.51
N LEU A 335 -10.68 6.06 -6.28
CA LEU A 335 -9.44 5.44 -5.80
C LEU A 335 -8.20 6.22 -6.27
N GLY A 336 -7.57 6.91 -5.34
CA GLY A 336 -6.22 7.44 -5.51
C GLY A 336 -5.21 6.44 -4.94
N ALA A 337 -4.09 6.17 -5.63
CA ALA A 337 -3.13 5.19 -5.12
C ALA A 337 -1.68 5.51 -5.44
N ILE A 338 -0.75 5.13 -4.56
CA ILE A 338 0.68 5.00 -4.90
C ILE A 338 0.97 3.51 -5.15
N ALA A 339 1.63 3.22 -6.27
CA ALA A 339 1.96 1.88 -6.70
C ALA A 339 3.45 1.79 -7.09
N PRO A 340 4.33 1.40 -6.15
CA PRO A 340 5.72 1.08 -6.49
C PRO A 340 5.77 -0.18 -7.36
N THR A 341 6.58 -0.15 -8.40
CA THR A 341 6.61 -1.19 -9.44
C THR A 341 7.87 -2.05 -9.43
N MET A 342 8.78 -1.80 -8.49
CA MET A 342 9.93 -2.65 -8.19
C MET A 342 9.47 -3.92 -7.47
N GLY A 343 9.81 -5.06 -8.05
CA GLY A 343 9.51 -6.38 -7.50
C GLY A 343 8.71 -7.26 -8.46
N GLU A 344 8.29 -8.40 -7.93
CA GLU A 344 7.51 -9.41 -8.65
C GLU A 344 6.05 -9.27 -8.23
N PHE A 345 5.15 -9.29 -9.20
CA PHE A 345 3.71 -9.17 -8.99
C PHE A 345 2.99 -10.30 -9.73
N SER A 346 1.87 -10.76 -9.18
CA SER A 346 1.06 -11.81 -9.78
C SER A 346 0.51 -11.39 -11.15
N GLU A 347 0.12 -12.36 -11.97
CA GLU A 347 -0.60 -12.07 -13.23
C GLU A 347 -1.96 -11.42 -12.96
N ARG A 348 -2.56 -11.69 -11.80
CA ARG A 348 -3.87 -11.13 -11.42
C ARG A 348 -3.77 -9.62 -11.17
N PHE A 349 -2.65 -9.18 -10.60
CA PHE A 349 -2.39 -7.75 -10.42
C PHE A 349 -2.34 -6.98 -11.74
N ASN A 350 -2.00 -7.63 -12.86
CA ASN A 350 -1.98 -6.95 -14.17
C ASN A 350 -3.36 -6.38 -14.52
N GLY A 351 -4.44 -7.10 -14.21
CA GLY A 351 -5.81 -6.62 -14.44
C GLY A 351 -6.19 -5.45 -13.52
N PHE A 352 -5.73 -5.48 -12.27
CA PHE A 352 -5.90 -4.35 -11.35
C PHE A 352 -5.07 -3.13 -11.79
N PHE A 353 -3.83 -3.34 -12.23
CA PHE A 353 -2.98 -2.29 -12.79
C PHE A 353 -3.64 -1.63 -14.01
N GLU A 354 -4.21 -2.39 -14.95
CA GLU A 354 -4.96 -1.85 -16.10
C GLU A 354 -6.09 -0.91 -15.65
N LYS A 355 -6.74 -1.16 -14.50
CA LYS A 355 -7.73 -0.25 -13.90
C LYS A 355 -7.09 1.01 -13.33
N LEU A 356 -5.99 0.90 -12.59
CA LEU A 356 -5.27 2.04 -12.02
C LEU A 356 -4.79 3.04 -13.09
N ILE A 357 -4.42 2.57 -14.29
CA ILE A 357 -4.00 3.43 -15.41
C ILE A 357 -5.13 3.85 -16.35
N SER A 358 -6.38 3.47 -16.05
CA SER A 358 -7.49 3.60 -17.01
C SER A 358 -7.89 5.07 -17.23
N GLU A 359 -7.75 5.91 -16.21
CA GLU A 359 -8.25 7.28 -16.25
C GLU A 359 -7.17 8.35 -16.10
N LYS A 360 -6.67 8.57 -14.88
CA LYS A 360 -5.59 9.51 -14.59
C LYS A 360 -4.43 8.77 -13.95
N ALA A 361 -3.22 9.01 -14.44
CA ALA A 361 -2.02 8.40 -13.88
C ALA A 361 -0.82 9.34 -13.91
N ILE A 362 0.01 9.27 -12.89
CA ILE A 362 1.27 9.99 -12.73
C ILE A 362 2.38 8.95 -12.78
N PHE A 363 3.39 9.15 -13.61
CA PHE A 363 4.51 8.24 -13.78
C PHE A 363 5.82 8.98 -13.51
N PHE A 364 6.52 8.55 -12.48
CA PHE A 364 7.92 8.93 -12.23
C PHE A 364 8.85 7.92 -12.90
N ASP A 365 8.54 6.64 -12.72
CA ASP A 365 9.21 5.52 -13.38
C ASP A 365 8.31 4.27 -13.29
N LEU A 366 8.64 3.24 -14.08
CA LEU A 366 7.92 1.97 -14.16
C LEU A 366 8.87 0.82 -14.45
N SER A 367 8.66 -0.34 -13.84
CA SER A 367 9.35 -1.56 -14.27
C SER A 367 8.93 -1.98 -15.69
N SER A 368 9.85 -2.68 -16.38
CA SER A 368 9.67 -3.09 -17.78
C SER A 368 8.40 -3.94 -18.01
N LYS A 369 8.00 -4.75 -17.01
CA LYS A 369 6.75 -5.51 -17.03
C LYS A 369 5.53 -4.58 -17.18
N PHE A 370 5.42 -3.56 -16.34
CA PHE A 370 4.28 -2.64 -16.38
C PHE A 370 4.31 -1.68 -17.56
N MET A 371 5.50 -1.30 -18.05
CA MET A 371 5.64 -0.59 -19.32
C MET A 371 5.00 -1.37 -20.47
N ARG A 372 5.28 -2.68 -20.59
CA ARG A 372 4.67 -3.54 -21.61
C ARG A 372 3.15 -3.60 -21.48
N ILE A 373 2.63 -3.66 -20.26
CA ILE A 373 1.18 -3.68 -20.02
C ILE A 373 0.54 -2.35 -20.43
N LEU A 374 1.14 -1.22 -20.00
CA LEU A 374 0.67 0.13 -20.30
C LEU A 374 0.53 0.38 -21.81
N PHE A 375 1.48 -0.10 -22.61
CA PHE A 375 1.54 0.13 -24.06
C PHE A 375 1.02 -1.02 -24.94
N ARG A 376 0.58 -2.16 -24.38
CA ARG A 376 0.11 -3.35 -25.13
C ARG A 376 -0.91 -3.04 -26.23
N ARG A 377 -1.74 -2.00 -26.03
CA ARG A 377 -2.81 -1.59 -26.95
C ARG A 377 -2.71 -0.11 -27.33
N ARG A 378 -1.49 0.44 -27.35
CA ARG A 378 -1.24 1.85 -27.68
C ARG A 378 -0.22 1.95 -28.82
N PRO A 379 -0.23 3.05 -29.59
CA PRO A 379 0.76 3.27 -30.64
C PRO A 379 2.19 3.29 -30.10
N ALA A 380 3.14 2.75 -30.86
CA ALA A 380 4.56 2.78 -30.53
C ALA A 380 5.10 4.23 -30.40
N THR A 381 4.46 5.20 -31.05
CA THR A 381 4.80 6.63 -30.92
C THR A 381 4.45 7.18 -29.53
N GLU A 382 3.38 6.70 -28.89
CA GLU A 382 3.07 7.05 -27.50
C GLU A 382 4.11 6.45 -26.55
N GLU A 383 4.48 5.19 -26.75
CA GLU A 383 5.51 4.51 -25.97
C GLU A 383 6.84 5.25 -26.06
N ALA A 384 7.31 5.54 -27.28
CA ALA A 384 8.55 6.29 -27.51
C ALA A 384 8.53 7.67 -26.84
N TRP A 385 7.39 8.37 -26.88
CA TRP A 385 7.24 9.66 -26.21
C TRP A 385 7.37 9.53 -24.69
N VAL A 386 6.69 8.55 -24.08
CA VAL A 386 6.74 8.35 -22.62
C VAL A 386 8.12 7.90 -22.18
N VAL A 387 8.72 6.91 -22.84
CA VAL A 387 10.08 6.43 -22.55
C VAL A 387 11.09 7.57 -22.58
N LYS A 388 11.06 8.41 -23.64
CA LYS A 388 11.92 9.59 -23.74
C LYS A 388 11.78 10.53 -22.53
N HIS A 389 10.57 10.73 -22.03
CA HIS A 389 10.33 11.61 -20.90
C HIS A 389 10.64 10.96 -19.55
N LEU A 390 10.49 9.63 -19.39
CA LEU A 390 10.97 8.90 -18.21
C LEU A 390 12.50 9.00 -18.07
N TYR A 391 13.25 8.86 -19.17
CA TYR A 391 14.71 9.13 -19.16
C TYR A 391 15.03 10.55 -18.68
N LYS A 392 14.29 11.54 -19.19
CA LYS A 392 14.46 12.94 -18.77
C LYS A 392 14.10 13.18 -17.30
N ILE A 393 13.13 12.44 -16.75
CA ILE A 393 12.78 12.50 -15.32
C ILE A 393 13.96 12.03 -14.49
N LYS A 394 14.58 10.90 -14.87
CA LYS A 394 15.77 10.38 -14.19
C LYS A 394 16.94 11.37 -14.22
N GLU A 395 17.25 11.95 -15.39
CA GLU A 395 18.30 12.97 -15.52
C GLU A 395 18.06 14.22 -14.66
N LEU A 396 16.80 14.59 -14.44
CA LEU A 396 16.42 15.71 -13.57
C LEU A 396 16.53 15.30 -12.10
N GLY A 397 16.09 14.10 -11.74
CA GLY A 397 16.21 13.56 -10.39
C GLY A 397 17.65 13.50 -9.90
N GLU A 398 18.59 13.10 -10.77
CA GLU A 398 20.04 13.13 -10.48
C GLU A 398 20.59 14.55 -10.23
N LYS A 399 19.88 15.59 -10.71
CA LYS A 399 20.18 17.00 -10.48
C LYS A 399 19.35 17.61 -9.35
N GLY A 400 18.55 16.79 -8.66
CA GLY A 400 17.66 17.23 -7.58
C GLY A 400 16.39 17.97 -8.06
N ASP A 401 16.05 17.87 -9.34
CA ASP A 401 14.80 18.39 -9.89
C ASP A 401 13.75 17.28 -9.95
N ILE A 402 12.47 17.68 -9.92
CA ILE A 402 11.35 16.75 -9.99
C ILE A 402 10.61 16.94 -11.30
N ALA A 403 10.20 15.84 -11.90
CA ALA A 403 9.30 15.84 -13.03
C ALA A 403 8.53 14.53 -13.05
N PHE A 404 7.39 14.53 -13.74
CA PHE A 404 6.63 13.31 -13.99
C PHE A 404 5.90 13.39 -15.32
N VAL A 405 5.54 12.23 -15.85
CA VAL A 405 4.60 12.11 -16.95
C VAL A 405 3.21 11.99 -16.36
N PHE A 406 2.29 12.86 -16.79
CA PHE A 406 0.88 12.79 -16.45
C PHE A 406 0.06 12.28 -17.63
N TYR A 407 -0.74 11.26 -17.36
CA TYR A 407 -1.74 10.71 -18.25
C TYR A 407 -3.13 11.13 -17.81
N ASN A 408 -3.95 11.59 -18.76
CA ASN A 408 -5.38 11.81 -18.56
C ASN A 408 -6.16 11.35 -19.79
N SER A 409 -6.91 10.26 -19.64
CA SER A 409 -7.72 9.65 -20.70
C SER A 409 -8.80 10.57 -21.28
N THR A 410 -9.30 11.54 -20.49
CA THR A 410 -10.39 12.46 -20.88
C THR A 410 -9.87 13.75 -21.53
N SER A 411 -8.55 13.98 -21.52
CA SER A 411 -7.93 15.16 -22.11
C SER A 411 -7.66 14.95 -23.61
N PRO A 412 -7.85 15.98 -24.47
CA PRO A 412 -7.46 15.91 -25.89
C PRO A 412 -5.98 15.56 -26.08
N VAL A 413 -5.12 16.11 -25.21
CA VAL A 413 -3.71 15.75 -25.10
C VAL A 413 -3.57 14.83 -23.90
N LYS A 414 -3.51 13.52 -24.16
CA LYS A 414 -3.52 12.49 -23.11
C LYS A 414 -2.27 12.50 -22.24
N TRP A 415 -1.10 12.72 -22.85
CA TRP A 415 0.20 12.66 -22.19
C TRP A 415 0.79 14.06 -22.02
N ARG A 416 1.27 14.38 -20.81
CA ARG A 416 1.90 15.67 -20.50
C ARG A 416 3.13 15.46 -19.64
N PHE A 417 4.20 16.18 -19.96
CA PHE A 417 5.39 16.23 -19.12
C PHE A 417 5.23 17.39 -18.15
N VAL A 418 5.27 17.11 -16.86
CA VAL A 418 5.01 18.08 -15.79
C VAL A 418 6.27 18.27 -14.95
N ARG A 419 6.65 19.53 -14.75
CA ARG A 419 7.70 19.94 -13.82
C ARG A 419 7.06 20.78 -12.71
N PRO A 420 7.11 20.35 -11.45
CA PRO A 420 6.79 21.21 -10.32
C PRO A 420 7.69 22.44 -10.37
N SER A 421 7.12 23.64 -10.31
CA SER A 421 7.93 24.87 -10.25
C SER A 421 7.25 25.88 -9.34
N LEU A 422 7.91 26.22 -8.24
CA LEU A 422 7.50 27.28 -7.30
C LEU A 422 7.47 28.67 -7.99
N LEU A 423 8.50 28.97 -8.79
CA LEU A 423 8.69 30.29 -9.42
C LEU A 423 7.65 30.62 -10.52
N THR A 424 7.25 29.63 -11.34
CA THR A 424 6.34 29.87 -12.47
C THR A 424 4.91 30.14 -12.01
N LYS A 425 4.52 29.66 -10.82
CA LYS A 425 3.17 29.88 -10.27
C LYS A 425 3.08 31.01 -9.26
N ILE A 426 4.12 31.31 -8.48
CA ILE A 426 4.16 32.54 -7.67
C ILE A 426 4.07 33.77 -8.59
N LYS A 427 4.76 33.76 -9.74
CA LYS A 427 4.56 34.78 -10.78
C LYS A 427 3.12 34.80 -11.31
N ARG A 428 2.45 33.65 -11.47
CA ARG A 428 1.05 33.59 -11.93
C ARG A 428 0.01 34.04 -10.88
N LYS A 429 0.29 33.81 -9.59
CA LYS A 429 -0.55 34.23 -8.45
C LYS A 429 -0.37 35.72 -8.11
N LEU A 430 0.85 36.25 -8.26
CA LEU A 430 1.16 37.67 -8.03
C LEU A 430 0.92 38.56 -9.26
N PHE A 431 1.08 38.03 -10.47
CA PHE A 431 1.01 38.82 -11.72
C PHE A 431 -0.04 38.33 -12.72
N GLY A 432 -1.08 37.61 -12.27
CA GLY A 432 -2.31 37.30 -13.01
C GLY A 432 -2.20 37.35 -14.54
N ARG A 433 -1.65 36.29 -15.14
CA ARG A 433 -1.74 36.02 -16.57
C ARG A 433 -2.30 34.62 -16.83
#